data_AF-A0A8X7VW78-F1
#
_entry.id   AF-A0A8X7VW78-F1
#
_cell.length_a   1.000
_cell.length_b   1.000
_cell.length_c   1.000
_cell.angle_alpha   90.00
_cell.angle_beta   90.00
_cell.angle_gamma   90.00
#
_symmetry.space_group_name_H-M   'P 1'
#
loop_
_entity.id
_entity.type
_entity.pdbx_description
1 polymer ?
#
loop_
_entity_poly.entity_id
_entity_poly.type
_entity_poly.pdbx_seq_one_letter_code
_entity_poly.pdbx_strand_id
1 'polypeptide(L)'
;MGQRMISQGTNKAGEIIFSPTTLPGRAKPFYVFYFNPDTKSTRRVRIHGVADTEEFWSRYGLTGICCVSFSPQHNDSIAFL
;
A
#
# COMPACT_ATOMS: atom_id res chain seq x y z
N MET A 1 -7.96 -7.15 15.41
CA MET A 1 -6.55 -6.70 15.49
C MET A 1 -6.29 -5.72 14.35
N GLY A 2 -5.72 -4.54 14.62
CA GLY A 2 -5.38 -3.57 13.57
C GLY A 2 -4.19 -4.06 12.72
N GLN A 3 -4.13 -3.67 11.45
CA GLN A 3 -2.96 -3.92 10.61
C GLN A 3 -1.80 -3.03 11.07
N ARG A 4 -0.61 -3.62 11.24
CA ARG A 4 0.61 -2.86 11.50
C ARG A 4 0.94 -2.03 10.26
N MET A 5 1.10 -0.72 10.46
CA MET A 5 1.60 0.21 9.46
C MET A 5 3.05 0.58 9.76
N ILE A 6 3.84 0.81 8.71
CA ILE A 6 5.20 1.33 8.83
C ILE A 6 5.43 2.48 7.84
N SER A 7 6.35 3.37 8.19
CA SER A 7 6.89 4.35 7.25
C SER A 7 7.86 3.64 6.31
N GLN A 8 7.64 3.79 5.01
CA GLN A 8 8.50 3.25 3.94
C GLN A 8 9.57 4.25 3.51
N GLY A 9 9.59 5.45 4.09
CA GLY A 9 10.44 6.56 3.67
C GLY A 9 9.64 7.65 2.95
N THR A 10 10.33 8.42 2.12
CA THR A 10 9.74 9.56 1.40
C THR A 10 9.80 9.35 -0.11
N ASN A 11 8.81 9.89 -0.84
CA ASN A 11 8.88 9.96 -2.29
C ASN A 11 9.62 11.24 -2.76
N LYS A 12 9.78 11.40 -4.09
CA LYS A 12 10.43 12.58 -4.70
C LYS A 12 9.74 13.91 -4.38
N ALA A 13 8.45 13.90 -4.04
CA ALA A 13 7.69 15.08 -3.65
C ALA A 13 7.82 15.42 -2.15
N GLY A 14 8.59 14.63 -1.38
CA GLY A 14 8.77 14.83 0.06
C GLY A 14 7.63 14.26 0.92
N GLU A 15 6.67 13.55 0.34
CA GLU A 15 5.59 12.92 1.10
C GLU A 15 6.11 11.68 1.83
N ILE A 16 5.71 11.53 3.10
CA ILE A 16 5.99 10.33 3.90
C ILE A 16 5.03 9.24 3.47
N ILE A 17 5.58 8.10 3.07
CA ILE A 17 4.80 6.96 2.59
C ILE A 17 4.57 5.99 3.75
N PHE A 18 3.31 5.65 4.01
CA PHE A 18 2.93 4.60 4.94
C PHE A 18 2.25 3.46 4.20
N SER A 19 2.65 2.22 4.51
CA SER A 19 1.95 1.04 4.01
C SER A 19 1.71 0.04 5.14
N PRO A 20 0.68 -0.82 5.00
CA PRO A 20 0.58 -2.02 5.82
C PRO A 20 1.79 -2.92 5.60
N THR A 21 2.17 -3.69 6.62
CA THR A 21 3.21 -4.73 6.52
C THR A 21 2.66 -6.07 6.04
N THR A 22 1.34 -6.19 5.91
CA THR A 22 0.67 -7.43 5.49
C THR A 22 -0.46 -7.11 4.52
N LEU A 23 -0.75 -8.04 3.61
CA LEU A 23 -1.95 -7.95 2.80
C LEU A 23 -3.19 -7.92 3.72
N PRO A 24 -4.19 -7.10 3.39
CA PRO A 24 -5.50 -7.20 4.01
C PRO A 24 -6.06 -8.57 3.67
N GLY A 25 -6.93 -9.13 4.53
CA GLY A 25 -7.50 -10.47 4.30
C GLY A 25 -8.16 -10.63 2.93
N ARG A 26 -8.56 -11.86 2.58
CA ARG A 26 -9.04 -12.17 1.22
C ARG A 26 -10.13 -11.23 0.71
N ALA A 27 -10.05 -10.90 -0.57
CA ALA A 27 -10.93 -9.97 -1.28
C ALA A 27 -11.08 -8.59 -0.60
N LYS A 28 -10.00 -8.06 -0.01
CA LYS A 28 -9.96 -6.72 0.56
C LYS A 28 -8.97 -5.82 -0.18
N PRO A 29 -9.33 -4.55 -0.42
CA PRO A 29 -8.47 -3.62 -1.12
C PRO A 29 -7.19 -3.30 -0.33
N PHE A 30 -6.05 -3.32 -1.01
CA PHE A 30 -4.77 -2.86 -0.46
C PHE A 30 -4.60 -1.35 -0.65
N TYR A 31 -4.26 -0.64 0.43
CA TYR A 31 -4.07 0.82 0.40
C TYR A 31 -2.67 1.20 0.84
N VAL A 32 -2.13 2.25 0.20
CA VAL A 32 -0.93 2.97 0.58
C VAL A 32 -1.31 4.42 0.88
N PHE A 33 -0.70 5.00 1.90
CA PHE A 33 -0.98 6.36 2.35
C PHE A 33 0.23 7.25 2.10
N TYR A 34 -0.01 8.43 1.57
CA TYR A 34 1.03 9.45 1.40
C TYR A 34 0.63 10.65 2.24
N PHE A 35 1.49 11.01 3.17
CA PHE A 35 1.30 12.16 4.05
C PHE A 35 2.18 13.30 3.56
N ASN A 36 1.55 14.43 3.24
CA ASN A 36 2.25 15.67 2.92
C ASN A 36 2.49 16.45 4.24
N PRO A 37 3.74 16.63 4.69
CA PRO A 37 4.03 17.32 5.94
C PRO A 37 3.75 18.83 5.89
N ASP A 38 3.84 19.45 4.71
CA ASP A 38 3.66 20.89 4.53
C ASP A 38 2.17 21.26 4.65
N THR A 39 1.31 20.54 3.93
CA THR A 39 -0.14 20.75 3.94
C THR A 39 -0.84 20.00 5.07
N LYS A 40 -0.12 19.12 5.78
CA LYS A 40 -0.63 18.21 6.82
C LYS A 40 -1.80 17.35 6.33
N SER A 41 -1.83 17.05 5.04
CA SER A 41 -2.90 16.25 4.42
C SER A 41 -2.42 14.83 4.14
N THR A 42 -3.35 13.88 4.16
CA THR A 42 -3.09 12.49 3.81
C THR A 42 -3.92 12.10 2.61
N ARG A 43 -3.28 11.52 1.59
CA ARG A 43 -3.97 10.84 0.49
C ARG A 43 -3.90 9.34 0.68
N ARG A 44 -5.04 8.67 0.49
CA ARG A 44 -5.17 7.21 0.49
C ARG A 44 -5.28 6.72 -0.94
N VAL A 45 -4.33 5.89 -1.36
CA VAL A 45 -4.24 5.36 -2.72
C VAL A 45 -4.53 3.86 -2.68
N ARG A 46 -5.50 3.41 -3.47
CA ARG A 46 -5.78 1.98 -3.66
C ARG A 46 -4.80 1.42 -4.68
N ILE A 47 -4.18 0.29 -4.37
CA ILE A 47 -3.36 -0.46 -5.32
C ILE A 47 -4.23 -1.53 -5.96
N HIS A 48 -4.51 -1.36 -7.25
CA HIS A 48 -5.32 -2.31 -8.00
C HIS A 48 -4.54 -3.58 -8.32
N GLY A 49 -5.23 -4.72 -8.30
CA GLY A 49 -4.68 -6.02 -8.69
C GLY A 49 -3.88 -6.70 -7.58
N VAL A 50 -3.83 -6.13 -6.38
CA VAL A 50 -3.18 -6.70 -5.19
C VAL A 50 -4.24 -7.00 -4.14
N ALA A 51 -4.38 -8.28 -3.77
CA ALA A 51 -5.34 -8.78 -2.77
C ALA A 51 -6.84 -8.47 -3.02
N ASP A 52 -7.18 -7.81 -4.13
CA ASP A 52 -8.53 -7.35 -4.46
C ASP A 52 -9.54 -8.49 -4.69
N THR A 53 -9.08 -9.69 -5.07
CA THR A 53 -9.97 -10.79 -5.46
C THR A 53 -9.48 -12.15 -4.94
N GLU A 54 -10.38 -13.12 -4.82
CA GLU A 54 -10.01 -14.49 -4.44
C GLU A 54 -9.08 -15.15 -5.47
N GLU A 55 -9.19 -14.80 -6.76
CA GLU A 55 -8.32 -15.33 -7.81
C GLU A 55 -6.86 -14.93 -7.60
N PHE A 56 -6.60 -13.71 -7.09
CA PHE A 56 -5.24 -13.31 -6.70
C PHE A 56 -4.70 -14.25 -5.62
N TRP A 57 -5.49 -14.50 -4.58
CA TRP A 57 -5.09 -15.36 -3.46
C TRP A 57 -4.86 -16.80 -3.90
N SER A 58 -5.77 -17.34 -4.72
CA SER A 58 -5.68 -18.70 -5.26
C SER A 58 -4.46 -18.87 -6.17
N ARG A 59 -4.23 -17.92 -7.10
CA ARG A 59 -3.10 -17.96 -8.05
C ARG A 59 -1.75 -18.04 -7.35
N TYR A 60 -1.60 -17.39 -6.21
CA TYR A 60 -0.34 -17.35 -5.44
C TYR A 60 -0.35 -18.27 -4.22
N GLY A 61 -1.36 -19.14 -4.05
CA GLY A 61 -1.45 -20.08 -2.93
C GLY A 61 -1.50 -19.42 -1.55
N LEU A 62 -2.04 -18.20 -1.45
CA LEU A 62 -2.10 -17.43 -0.22
C LEU A 62 -3.27 -17.92 0.64
N THR A 63 -3.00 -18.30 1.89
CA THR A 63 -4.02 -18.88 2.77
C THR A 63 -4.18 -18.18 4.12
N GLY A 64 -3.25 -17.29 4.48
CA GLY A 64 -3.22 -16.61 5.79
C GLY A 64 -2.58 -15.23 5.73
N ILE A 65 -1.80 -14.88 6.76
CA ILE A 65 -1.09 -13.60 6.80
C ILE A 65 0.02 -13.62 5.75
N CYS A 66 -0.05 -12.72 4.78
CA CYS A 66 0.98 -12.54 3.77
C CYS A 66 1.70 -11.22 4.04
N CYS A 67 3.02 -11.28 4.29
CA CYS A 67 3.85 -10.08 4.47
C CYS A 67 4.08 -9.38 3.14
N VAL A 68 4.10 -8.05 3.15
CA VAL A 68 4.38 -7.23 1.96
C VAL A 68 5.38 -6.13 2.28
N SER A 69 6.19 -5.79 1.28
CA SER A 69 7.12 -4.67 1.30
C SER A 69 6.80 -3.71 0.16
N PHE A 70 6.87 -2.41 0.44
CA PHE A 70 6.69 -1.36 -0.54
C PHE A 70 7.95 -0.48 -0.51
N SER A 71 8.71 -0.43 -1.59
CA SER A 71 9.85 0.50 -1.73
C SER A 71 9.38 1.88 -2.22
N PRO A 72 9.88 2.96 -1.62
CA PRO A 72 9.45 4.31 -1.97
C PRO A 72 9.91 4.76 -3.36
N GLN A 73 10.87 4.07 -3.99
CA GLN A 73 11.46 4.45 -5.28
C GLN A 73 10.75 3.88 -6.52
N HIS A 74 9.67 3.11 -6.38
CA HIS A 74 9.02 2.47 -7.54
C HIS A 74 8.34 3.44 -8.50
N ASN A 75 8.09 4.67 -8.06
CA ASN A 75 7.03 5.48 -8.60
C ASN A 75 7.55 6.72 -9.29
N ASP A 76 8.08 6.54 -10.50
CA ASP A 76 8.29 7.64 -11.44
C ASP A 76 6.95 8.15 -12.04
N SER A 77 5.81 7.48 -11.81
CA SER A 77 4.56 7.77 -12.53
C SER A 77 3.26 7.39 -11.81
N ILE A 78 3.04 7.86 -10.57
CA ILE A 78 1.65 8.22 -10.19
C ILE A 78 1.46 9.61 -10.80
N ALA A 79 1.27 9.61 -12.12
CA ALA A 79 0.84 10.80 -12.82
C ALA A 79 -0.55 11.15 -12.27
N PHE A 80 -0.68 12.36 -11.78
CA PHE A 80 -1.98 12.95 -11.50
C PHE A 80 -2.75 13.03 -12.83
N LEU A 81 -3.92 12.39 -12.88
CA LEU A 81 -4.96 12.75 -13.85
C LEU A 81 -5.76 13.93 -13.30
#